data_AF-X1SJ73-F1
#
_entry.id   AF-X1SJ73-F1
#
_cell.length_a   1.000
_cell.length_b   1.000
_cell.length_c   1.000
_cell.angle_alpha   90.00
_cell.angle_beta   90.00
_cell.angle_gamma   90.00
#
_symmetry.space_group_name_H-M   'P 1'
#
loop_
_entity.id
_entity.type
_entity.pdbx_description
1 polymer ?
#
loop_
_entity_poly.entity_id
_entity_poly.type
_entity_poly.pdbx_seq_one_letter_code
_entity_poly.pdbx_strand_id
1 'polypeptide(L)' 'RGQNQELANTICAFARSTLMHYSYKGRIATAGNLAFPYAPSDIPTGAVYRFNIHHLVEVDDPDELFSIEMVEV' A
#
# COMPACT_ATOMS: atom_id res chain seq x y z
N ARG A 1 -8.94 -2.08 1.73
CA ARG A 1 -7.86 -1.83 2.71
C ARG A 1 -7.73 -3.06 3.60
N GLY A 2 -6.51 -3.48 3.93
CA GLY A 2 -6.30 -4.51 4.98
C GLY A 2 -6.79 -3.97 6.32
N GLN A 3 -7.56 -4.77 7.06
CA GLN A 3 -8.20 -4.34 8.30
C GLN A 3 -7.19 -4.15 9.44
N ASN A 4 -6.07 -4.88 9.42
CA ASN A 4 -4.98 -4.79 10.39
C ASN A 4 -3.64 -5.24 9.75
N GLN A 5 -2.54 -5.03 10.48
CA GLN A 5 -1.19 -5.39 10.03
C GLN A 5 -0.99 -6.90 9.87
N GLU A 6 -1.66 -7.70 10.69
CA GLU A 6 -1.58 -9.16 10.63
C GLU A 6 -2.11 -9.68 9.28
N LEU A 7 -3.29 -9.23 8.85
CA LEU A 7 -3.87 -9.58 7.57
C LEU A 7 -2.98 -9.13 6.41
N ALA A 8 -2.38 -7.93 6.49
CA ALA A 8 -1.43 -7.46 5.48
C ALA A 8 -0.21 -8.40 5.37
N ASN A 9 0.35 -8.82 6.51
CA ASN A 9 1.46 -9.77 6.54
C ASN A 9 1.05 -11.13 5.96
N THR A 10 -0.15 -11.63 6.29
CA THR A 10 -0.67 -12.91 5.76
C THR A 10 -0.83 -12.87 4.24
N ILE A 11 -1.39 -11.78 3.70
CA ILE A 11 -1.56 -11.61 2.24
C ILE A 11 -0.19 -11.56 1.55
N CYS A 12 0.76 -10.78 2.07
CA CYS A 12 2.11 -10.70 1.51
C CYS A 12 2.83 -12.05 1.54
N ALA A 13 2.78 -12.76 2.67
CA ALA A 13 3.39 -14.08 2.82
C ALA A 13 2.79 -15.11 1.85
N PHE A 14 1.46 -15.09 1.67
CA PHE A 14 0.77 -15.95 0.71
C PHE A 14 1.22 -15.63 -0.73
N ALA A 15 1.12 -14.37 -1.14
CA ALA A 15 1.51 -13.94 -2.48
C ALA A 15 2.98 -14.29 -2.78
N ARG A 16 3.89 -14.05 -1.84
CA ARG A 16 5.30 -14.41 -1.96
C ARG A 16 5.48 -15.91 -2.16
N SER A 17 4.87 -16.73 -1.31
CA SER A 17 4.98 -18.20 -1.39
C SER A 17 4.46 -18.73 -2.72
N THR A 18 3.32 -18.21 -3.19
CA THR A 18 2.74 -18.55 -4.49
C THR A 18 3.67 -18.19 -5.64
N LEU A 19 4.17 -16.96 -5.68
CA LEU A 19 5.00 -16.48 -6.79
C LEU A 19 6.37 -17.18 -6.85
N MET A 20 6.96 -17.49 -5.68
CA MET A 20 8.21 -18.26 -5.60
C MET A 20 8.13 -19.60 -6.32
N HIS A 21 6.98 -20.24 -6.31
CA HIS A 21 6.79 -21.58 -6.85
C HIS A 21 5.85 -21.65 -8.05
N TYR A 22 5.37 -20.50 -8.54
CA TYR A 22 4.43 -20.42 -9.64
C TYR A 22 4.98 -21.12 -10.89
N SER A 23 4.17 -21.96 -11.52
CA SER A 23 4.60 -22.69 -12.72
C SER A 23 4.47 -21.82 -13.96
N TYR A 24 5.48 -21.84 -14.83
CA TYR A 24 5.46 -21.16 -16.12
C TYR A 24 6.19 -22.00 -17.18
N LYS A 25 5.86 -21.78 -18.46
CA LYS A 25 6.45 -22.51 -19.58
C LYS A 25 7.95 -22.22 -19.67
N GLY A 26 8.77 -23.27 -19.71
CA GLY A 26 10.23 -23.14 -19.82
C GLY A 26 10.97 -22.95 -18.48
N ARG A 27 10.33 -23.27 -17.35
CA ARG A 27 10.97 -23.24 -16.02
C ARG A 27 12.18 -24.17 -15.96
N ILE A 28 13.32 -23.63 -15.52
CA ILE A 28 14.61 -24.35 -15.45
C ILE A 28 14.85 -25.00 -14.09
N ALA A 29 14.32 -24.41 -12.99
CA ALA A 29 14.56 -24.87 -11.63
C ALA A 29 13.33 -24.75 -10.72
N THR A 30 13.23 -25.60 -9.70
CA THR A 30 12.10 -25.68 -8.76
C THR A 30 12.28 -24.83 -7.49
N ALA A 31 13.50 -24.34 -7.23
CA ALA A 31 13.89 -23.75 -5.94
C ALA A 31 13.28 -22.36 -5.66
N GLY A 32 13.12 -21.49 -6.67
CA GLY A 32 12.54 -20.16 -6.48
C GLY A 32 12.60 -19.31 -7.75
N ASN A 33 11.49 -18.67 -8.09
CA ASN A 33 11.39 -17.84 -9.30
C ASN A 33 11.72 -16.36 -9.06
N LEU A 34 11.83 -15.93 -7.79
CA LEU A 34 12.06 -14.54 -7.41
C LEU A 34 13.35 -14.40 -6.60
N ALA A 35 14.04 -13.28 -6.80
CA ALA A 35 15.15 -12.86 -5.96
C ALA A 35 14.69 -11.72 -5.05
N PHE A 36 14.97 -11.84 -3.75
CA PHE A 36 14.68 -10.78 -2.78
C PHE A 36 15.98 -10.10 -2.34
N PRO A 37 16.00 -8.75 -2.24
CA PRO A 37 17.18 -8.00 -1.83
C PRO A 37 17.49 -8.09 -0.32
N TYR A 38 16.54 -8.57 0.50
CA TYR A 38 16.65 -8.62 1.96
C TYR A 38 16.18 -9.96 2.54
N ALA A 39 16.69 -10.28 3.73
CA ALA A 39 16.25 -11.40 4.56
C ALA A 39 16.00 -10.87 6.00
N PRO A 40 14.74 -10.81 6.49
CA PRO A 40 13.51 -11.26 5.83
C PRO A 40 13.13 -10.42 4.61
N SER A 41 12.47 -11.03 3.64
CA SER A 41 12.04 -10.38 2.40
C SER A 41 10.75 -9.56 2.55
N ASP A 42 9.91 -9.92 3.53
CA ASP A 42 8.68 -9.19 3.87
C ASP A 42 9.00 -8.15 4.94
N ILE A 43 8.75 -6.87 4.65
CA ILE A 43 9.01 -5.74 5.57
C ILE A 43 7.70 -5.02 5.89
N PRO A 44 7.21 -5.07 7.15
CA PRO A 44 6.05 -4.30 7.56
C PRO A 44 6.32 -2.79 7.50
N THR A 45 5.55 -2.06 6.69
CA THR A 45 5.68 -0.59 6.54
C THR A 45 4.66 0.19 7.36
N GLY A 46 3.84 -0.49 8.18
CA GLY A 46 2.81 0.13 8.99
C GLY A 46 1.59 0.62 8.20
N ALA A 47 0.74 1.38 8.88
CA ALA A 47 -0.50 1.88 8.31
C ALA A 47 -0.26 2.95 7.23
N VAL A 48 -0.99 2.83 6.12
CA VAL A 48 -1.00 3.84 5.04
C VAL A 48 -2.26 4.69 5.13
N TYR A 49 -2.08 5.98 5.41
CA TYR A 49 -3.17 6.94 5.50
C TYR A 49 -3.43 7.59 4.15
N ARG A 50 -4.70 7.86 3.87
CA ARG A 50 -5.10 8.63 2.70
C ARG A 50 -5.95 9.77 3.22
N PHE A 51 -5.47 10.99 3.04
CA PHE A 51 -6.28 12.18 3.23
C PHE A 51 -7.18 12.35 2.00
N ASN A 52 -8.47 12.61 2.24
CA ASN A 52 -9.42 12.94 1.18
C ASN A 52 -10.16 14.20 1.60
N ILE A 53 -10.12 15.22 0.75
CA ILE A 53 -11.05 16.35 0.83
C ILE A 53 -12.23 16.00 -0.05
N HIS A 54 -13.39 15.86 0.56
CA HIS A 54 -14.64 15.74 -0.18
C HIS A 54 -15.25 17.14 -0.27
N HIS A 55 -15.02 17.83 -1.39
CA HIS A 55 -15.72 19.08 -1.70
C HIS A 55 -17.14 18.72 -2.16
N LEU A 56 -18.02 18.50 -1.19
CA LEU A 56 -19.41 18.05 -1.41
C LEU A 56 -20.35 19.20 -1.77
N VAL A 57 -19.93 20.44 -1.54
CA VAL A 57 -20.72 21.65 -1.74
C VAL A 57 -19.95 22.52 -2.72
N GLU A 58 -20.56 22.90 -3.84
CA GLU A 58 -19.99 23.92 -4.72
C GLU A 58 -20.09 25.28 -4.03
N VAL A 59 -18.98 26.01 -3.96
CA VAL A 59 -18.88 27.36 -3.40
C VAL A 59 -18.21 28.27 -4.42
N ASP A 60 -18.61 29.54 -4.45
CA ASP A 60 -18.01 30.53 -5.33
C ASP A 60 -16.68 31.05 -4.76
N ASP A 61 -16.53 31.04 -3.43
CA ASP A 61 -15.32 31.46 -2.70
C ASP A 61 -14.86 30.35 -1.72
N PRO A 62 -13.58 29.92 -1.75
CA PRO A 62 -13.05 28.95 -0.79
C PRO A 62 -13.16 29.35 0.69
N ASP A 63 -13.37 30.63 1.01
CA ASP A 63 -13.52 31.16 2.38
C ASP A 63 -14.99 31.24 2.85
N GLU A 64 -15.96 30.92 1.98
CA GLU A 64 -17.40 31.14 2.24
C GLU A 64 -17.94 30.30 3.42
N LEU A 65 -17.47 29.07 3.57
CA LEU A 65 -17.97 28.13 4.58
C LEU A 65 -17.10 28.08 5.84
N PHE A 66 -15.81 28.36 5.71
CA PHE A 66 -14.83 28.25 6.79
C PHE A 66 -13.77 29.34 6.62
N SER A 67 -13.64 30.24 7.59
CA SER A 67 -12.62 31.28 7.54
C SER A 67 -11.20 30.69 7.58
N ILE A 68 -10.38 31.06 6.60
CA ILE A 68 -8.99 30.62 6.43
C ILE A 68 -8.05 31.80 6.72
N GLU A 69 -7.08 31.60 7.61
CA GLU A 69 -6.00 32.55 7.86
C GLU A 69 -4.68 31.98 7.34
N MET A 70 -4.01 32.72 6.46
CA MET A 70 -2.70 32.34 5.93
C MET A 70 -1.60 32.92 6.81
N VAL A 71 -0.78 32.03 7.39
CA VAL A 71 0.35 32.41 8.26
C VAL A 71 1.66 32.14 7.53
N GLU A 72 2.54 33.13 7.49
CA GLU A 72 3.89 33.00 6.94
C GLU A 72 4.79 32.24 7.94
N VAL A 73 5.58 31.28 7.45
CA VAL A 73 6.48 30.42 8.26
C VAL A 73 7.93 30.83 8.09
#